data_AF-A0A2Z3R3H1-F1
#
_entry.id   AF-A0A2Z3R3H1-F1
#
_cell.length_a   1.000
_cell.length_b   1.000
_cell.length_c   1.000
_cell.angle_alpha   90.00
_cell.angle_beta   90.00
_cell.angle_gamma   90.00
#
_symmetry.space_group_name_H-M   'P 1'
#
loop_
_entity.id
_entity.type
_entity.pdbx_description
1 polymer ?
#
loop_
_entity_poly.entity_id
_entity_poly.type
_entity_poly.pdbx_seq_one_letter_code
_entity_poly.pdbx_strand_id
1 'polypeptide(L)'
;MESRPWDNGTRVVHAALAVTVLAELSTGLIVSRGTRPQWLFIHSVLGIATTLVIIIDWMWTWARRDLPILFPWNRAGMRIVAREALEVFLGKLPGSGDRTGLSSFMHGIGLLAVSGMAATGLLMYMEIPGGYGLSLHSTAYAFFTTLATTHLWLSYIVWAYLIGHVLFAALQQVLGHNVLRHFYLGHR
;
A
#
# COMPACT_ATOMS: atom_id res chain seq x y z
N MET A 1 -3.95 -23.42 12.83
CA MET A 1 -2.59 -22.93 12.55
C MET A 1 -2.34 -21.79 13.52
N GLU A 2 -1.37 -21.96 14.41
CA GLU A 2 -0.99 -20.92 15.37
C GLU A 2 -0.39 -19.72 14.63
N SER A 3 -0.80 -18.51 14.99
CA SER A 3 -0.25 -17.28 14.45
C SER A 3 1.13 -17.02 15.06
N ARG A 4 2.10 -16.65 14.23
CA ARG A 4 3.40 -16.16 14.73
C ARG A 4 3.28 -14.69 15.14
N PRO A 5 3.96 -14.27 16.22
CA PRO A 5 4.04 -12.86 16.58
C PRO A 5 4.81 -12.08 15.50
N TRP A 6 4.36 -10.85 15.21
CA TRP A 6 5.05 -9.97 14.27
C TRP A 6 6.40 -9.54 14.81
N ASP A 7 7.45 -9.74 14.01
CA ASP A 7 8.79 -9.29 14.32
C ASP A 7 8.94 -7.77 14.14
N ASN A 8 10.01 -7.22 14.69
CA ASN A 8 10.27 -5.78 14.68
C ASN A 8 10.54 -5.22 13.28
N GLY A 9 11.16 -5.99 12.38
CA GLY A 9 11.47 -5.53 11.02
C GLY A 9 10.19 -5.29 10.23
N THR A 10 9.26 -6.25 10.26
CA THR A 10 7.94 -6.11 9.62
C THR A 10 7.17 -4.89 10.13
N ARG A 11 7.25 -4.61 11.44
CA ARG A 11 6.60 -3.42 12.04
C ARG A 11 7.19 -2.12 11.52
N VAL A 12 8.52 -2.05 11.46
CA VAL A 12 9.24 -0.84 11.00
C VAL A 12 8.98 -0.59 9.51
N VAL A 13 9.08 -1.62 8.69
CA VAL A 13 8.83 -1.51 7.24
C VAL A 13 7.37 -1.12 6.98
N HIS A 14 6.41 -1.74 7.67
CA HIS A 14 5.00 -1.37 7.57
C HIS A 14 4.75 0.07 8.01
N ALA A 15 5.34 0.52 9.12
CA ALA A 15 5.22 1.90 9.58
C ALA A 15 5.79 2.90 8.57
N ALA A 16 6.96 2.59 7.99
CA ALA A 16 7.56 3.39 6.93
C ALA A 16 6.62 3.50 5.73
N LEU A 17 6.09 2.37 5.23
CA LEU A 17 5.11 2.35 4.14
C LEU A 17 3.89 3.20 4.44
N ALA A 18 3.27 3.01 5.62
CA ALA A 18 2.06 3.72 6.00
C ALA A 18 2.28 5.24 6.03
N VAL A 19 3.40 5.70 6.60
CA VAL A 19 3.76 7.12 6.67
C VAL A 19 4.04 7.69 5.29
N THR A 20 4.86 7.02 4.47
CA THR A 20 5.24 7.56 3.16
C THR A 20 4.08 7.55 2.18
N VAL A 21 3.27 6.49 2.15
CA VAL A 21 2.07 6.42 1.30
C VAL A 21 1.03 7.46 1.71
N LEU A 22 0.81 7.67 3.01
CA LEU A 22 -0.11 8.72 3.47
C LEU A 22 0.38 10.12 3.07
N ALA A 23 1.69 10.38 3.19
CA ALA A 23 2.29 11.63 2.74
C ALA A 23 2.09 11.84 1.24
N GLU A 24 2.33 10.82 0.43
CA GLU A 24 2.14 10.86 -1.03
C GLU A 24 0.69 11.09 -1.45
N LEU A 25 -0.25 10.41 -0.82
CA LEU A 25 -1.67 10.64 -1.08
C LEU A 25 -2.10 12.06 -0.70
N SER A 26 -1.56 12.58 0.40
CA SER A 26 -1.86 13.93 0.88
C SER A 26 -1.29 15.01 -0.05
N THR A 27 -0.04 14.87 -0.49
CA THR A 27 0.57 15.80 -1.45
C THR A 27 -0.08 15.67 -2.84
N GLY A 28 -0.46 14.46 -3.25
CA GLY A 28 -1.21 14.21 -4.48
C GLY A 28 -2.57 14.92 -4.53
N LEU A 29 -3.28 15.05 -3.39
CA LEU A 29 -4.50 15.86 -3.29
C LEU A 29 -4.25 17.36 -3.51
N ILE A 30 -3.07 17.86 -3.13
CA ILE A 30 -2.71 19.26 -3.35
C ILE A 30 -2.39 19.48 -4.83
N VAL A 31 -1.59 18.58 -5.43
CA VAL A 31 -1.23 18.62 -6.85
C VAL A 31 -2.47 18.53 -7.74
N SER A 32 -3.44 17.66 -7.41
CA SER A 32 -4.65 17.46 -8.23
C SER A 32 -5.61 18.66 -8.23
N ARG A 33 -5.56 19.54 -7.21
CA ARG A 33 -6.39 20.76 -7.12
C ARG A 33 -5.82 21.95 -7.90
N GLY A 34 -4.59 21.83 -8.41
CA GLY A 34 -3.93 22.88 -9.16
C GLY A 34 -2.41 22.76 -9.04
N THR A 35 -1.77 22.40 -10.14
CA THR A 35 -0.33 22.14 -10.19
C THR A 35 0.47 23.43 -9.96
N ARG A 36 1.04 23.58 -8.77
CA ARG A 36 2.12 24.56 -8.53
C ARG A 36 3.47 23.84 -8.60
N PRO A 37 4.49 24.36 -9.31
CA PRO A 37 5.75 23.66 -9.51
C PRO A 37 6.42 23.15 -8.23
N GLN A 38 6.37 23.92 -7.14
CA GLN A 38 6.93 23.52 -5.85
C GLN A 38 6.23 22.31 -5.23
N TRP A 39 4.90 22.21 -5.38
CA TRP A 39 4.14 21.08 -4.83
C TRP A 39 4.31 19.83 -5.69
N LEU A 40 4.43 20.00 -7.01
CA LEU A 40 4.79 18.91 -7.91
C LEU A 40 6.20 18.38 -7.57
N PHE A 41 7.18 19.26 -7.37
CA PHE A 41 8.53 18.86 -6.96
C PHE A 41 8.54 18.10 -5.64
N ILE A 42 7.87 18.63 -4.61
CA ILE A 42 7.76 17.96 -3.29
C ILE A 42 7.13 16.57 -3.45
N HIS A 43 6.01 16.47 -4.18
CA HIS A 43 5.34 15.20 -4.47
C HIS A 43 6.26 14.23 -5.22
N SER A 44 7.00 14.68 -6.24
CA SER A 44 7.92 13.82 -6.98
C SER A 44 9.09 13.29 -6.13
N VAL A 45 9.69 14.14 -5.29
CA VAL A 45 10.80 13.72 -4.41
C VAL A 45 10.31 12.75 -3.33
N LEU A 46 9.16 13.03 -2.71
CA LEU A 46 8.52 12.13 -1.76
C LEU A 46 8.08 10.82 -2.44
N GLY A 47 7.64 10.85 -3.69
CA GLY A 47 7.31 9.67 -4.48
C GLY A 47 8.51 8.76 -4.75
N ILE A 48 9.69 9.33 -5.00
CA ILE A 48 10.94 8.57 -5.11
C ILE A 48 11.26 7.90 -3.77
N ALA A 49 11.22 8.65 -2.67
CA ALA A 49 11.47 8.09 -1.33
C ALA A 49 10.47 6.97 -1.00
N THR A 50 9.19 7.16 -1.31
CA THR A 50 8.13 6.15 -1.12
C THR A 50 8.38 4.91 -1.97
N THR A 51 8.83 5.08 -3.22
CA THR A 51 9.18 3.95 -4.10
C THR A 51 10.32 3.12 -3.51
N LEU A 52 11.34 3.75 -2.92
CA LEU A 52 12.42 3.02 -2.24
C LEU A 52 11.90 2.22 -1.04
N VAL A 53 10.97 2.78 -0.26
CA VAL A 53 10.34 2.05 0.86
C VAL A 53 9.52 0.85 0.36
N ILE A 54 8.79 0.99 -0.75
CA ILE A 54 8.06 -0.13 -1.39
C ILE A 54 9.02 -1.22 -1.87
N ILE A 55 10.15 -0.86 -2.46
CA ILE A 55 11.18 -1.84 -2.86
C ILE A 55 11.74 -2.57 -1.63
N ILE A 56 12.03 -1.85 -0.55
CA ILE A 56 12.49 -2.45 0.71
C ILE A 56 11.44 -3.43 1.25
N ASP A 57 10.15 -3.09 1.19
CA ASP A 57 9.07 -3.99 1.63
C ASP A 57 8.96 -5.25 0.78
N TRP A 58 9.09 -5.14 -0.55
CA TRP A 58 9.16 -6.32 -1.43
C TRP A 58 10.37 -7.20 -1.09
N MET A 59 11.54 -6.62 -0.87
CA MET A 59 12.75 -7.35 -0.48
C MET A 59 12.58 -8.02 0.88
N TRP A 60 11.98 -7.33 1.85
CA TRP A 60 11.70 -7.84 3.19
C TRP A 60 10.73 -9.03 3.14
N THR A 61 9.61 -8.86 2.44
CA THR A 61 8.60 -9.90 2.21
C THR A 61 9.20 -11.14 1.53
N TRP A 62 10.05 -10.92 0.51
CA TRP A 62 10.78 -12.00 -0.15
C TRP A 62 11.71 -12.74 0.81
N ALA A 63 12.53 -12.00 1.57
CA ALA A 63 13.49 -12.56 2.52
C ALA A 63 12.82 -13.40 3.61
N ARG A 64 11.63 -12.98 4.07
CA ARG A 64 10.82 -13.73 5.04
C ARG A 64 10.05 -14.92 4.47
N ARG A 65 9.94 -14.99 3.14
CA ARG A 65 9.11 -15.98 2.41
C ARG A 65 7.61 -15.83 2.70
N ASP A 66 7.17 -14.59 2.90
CA ASP A 66 5.76 -14.27 3.20
C ASP A 66 4.89 -14.13 1.95
N LEU A 67 5.48 -14.24 0.75
CA LEU A 67 4.72 -14.16 -0.52
C LEU A 67 3.52 -15.11 -0.58
N PRO A 68 3.59 -16.40 -0.21
CA PRO A 68 2.43 -17.28 -0.24
C PRO A 68 1.33 -16.89 0.77
N ILE A 69 1.67 -16.12 1.80
CA ILE A 69 0.75 -15.61 2.82
C ILE A 69 0.00 -14.37 2.28
N LEU A 70 0.71 -13.45 1.64
CA LEU A 70 0.14 -12.24 1.01
C LEU A 70 -0.60 -12.54 -0.30
N PHE A 71 -0.10 -13.52 -1.05
CA PHE A 71 -0.56 -13.89 -2.39
C PHE A 71 -1.02 -15.36 -2.44
N PRO A 72 -2.02 -15.76 -1.65
CA PRO A 72 -2.51 -17.14 -1.56
C PRO A 72 -3.38 -17.53 -2.77
N TRP A 73 -2.95 -17.22 -4.00
CA TRP A 73 -3.70 -17.38 -5.26
C TRP A 73 -4.03 -18.83 -5.64
N ASN A 74 -3.51 -19.81 -4.91
CA ASN A 74 -3.89 -21.21 -5.09
C ASN A 74 -5.30 -21.48 -4.54
N ARG A 75 -5.91 -22.59 -4.99
CA ARG A 75 -7.29 -22.96 -4.62
C ARG A 75 -7.51 -23.09 -3.11
N ALA A 76 -6.53 -23.61 -2.38
CA ALA A 76 -6.64 -23.81 -0.93
C ALA A 76 -6.62 -22.47 -0.19
N GLY A 77 -5.70 -21.59 -0.55
CA GLY A 77 -5.55 -20.25 -0.01
C GLY A 77 -6.78 -19.36 -0.30
N MET A 78 -7.23 -19.31 -1.55
CA MET A 78 -8.43 -18.55 -1.93
C MET A 78 -9.70 -19.07 -1.26
N ARG A 79 -9.80 -20.37 -0.94
CA ARG A 79 -10.92 -20.91 -0.15
C ARG A 79 -10.92 -20.37 1.28
N ILE A 80 -9.75 -20.22 1.90
CA ILE A 80 -9.63 -19.61 3.24
C ILE A 80 -10.04 -18.14 3.18
N VAL A 81 -9.52 -17.38 2.21
CA VAL A 81 -9.86 -15.96 2.01
C VAL A 81 -11.36 -15.77 1.79
N ALA A 82 -11.98 -16.56 0.91
CA ALA A 82 -13.41 -16.47 0.62
C ALA A 82 -14.27 -16.82 1.84
N ARG A 83 -13.88 -17.84 2.62
CA ARG A 83 -14.57 -18.20 3.86
C ARG A 83 -14.51 -17.07 4.87
N GLU A 84 -13.33 -16.49 5.10
CA GLU A 84 -13.16 -15.39 6.05
C GLU A 84 -13.88 -14.12 5.58
N ALA A 85 -13.95 -13.86 4.27
CA ALA A 85 -14.75 -12.77 3.72
C ALA A 85 -16.24 -12.93 4.03
N LEU A 86 -16.78 -14.15 3.85
CA LEU A 86 -18.17 -14.46 4.24
C LEU A 86 -18.38 -14.32 5.74
N GLU A 87 -17.43 -14.79 6.56
CA GLU A 87 -17.49 -14.66 8.02
C GLU A 87 -17.52 -13.18 8.45
N VAL A 88 -16.72 -12.30 7.82
CA VAL A 88 -16.79 -10.84 8.05
C VAL A 88 -18.15 -10.27 7.72
N PHE A 89 -18.74 -10.68 6.58
CA PHE A 89 -20.10 -10.28 6.21
C PHE A 89 -21.15 -10.73 7.22
N LEU A 90 -20.90 -11.83 7.93
CA LEU A 90 -21.73 -12.35 9.02
C LEU A 90 -21.36 -11.78 10.39
N GLY A 91 -20.52 -10.73 10.45
CA GLY A 91 -20.11 -10.06 11.69
C GLY A 91 -19.03 -10.80 12.48
N LYS A 92 -18.40 -11.84 11.91
CA LYS A 92 -17.29 -12.56 12.53
C LYS A 92 -15.96 -12.03 12.02
N LEU A 93 -15.18 -11.45 12.91
CA LEU A 93 -13.86 -10.93 12.56
C LEU A 93 -12.83 -12.07 12.37
N PRO A 94 -11.99 -12.00 11.32
CA PRO A 94 -10.95 -12.98 11.07
C PRO A 94 -9.85 -12.84 12.11
N GLY A 95 -9.21 -13.97 12.44
CA GLY A 95 -8.10 -13.99 13.37
C GLY A 95 -6.92 -13.16 12.85
N SER A 96 -6.21 -12.49 13.76
CA SER A 96 -5.02 -11.70 13.45
C SER A 96 -3.74 -12.55 13.44
N GLY A 97 -2.64 -11.97 12.96
CA GLY A 97 -1.30 -12.57 13.00
C GLY A 97 -0.72 -12.91 11.63
N ASP A 98 0.52 -13.39 11.64
CA ASP A 98 1.27 -13.79 10.45
C ASP A 98 0.79 -15.18 9.94
N ARG A 99 -0.29 -15.18 9.16
CA ARG A 99 -0.93 -16.38 8.61
C ARG A 99 -1.65 -16.10 7.29
N THR A 100 -1.88 -17.14 6.49
CA THR A 100 -2.80 -17.05 5.35
C THR A 100 -4.23 -16.77 5.83
N GLY A 101 -4.89 -15.81 5.18
CA GLY A 101 -6.24 -15.36 5.51
C GLY A 101 -6.60 -14.08 4.78
N LEU A 102 -7.81 -13.58 5.01
CA LEU A 102 -8.33 -12.35 4.39
C LEU A 102 -7.46 -11.14 4.71
N SER A 103 -6.99 -11.00 5.96
CA SER A 103 -6.16 -9.86 6.36
C SER A 103 -4.88 -9.78 5.54
N SER A 104 -4.12 -10.88 5.45
CA SER A 104 -2.86 -10.94 4.70
C SER A 104 -3.08 -10.78 3.21
N PHE A 105 -4.17 -11.35 2.67
CA PHE A 105 -4.58 -11.14 1.29
C PHE A 105 -4.83 -9.65 0.99
N MET A 106 -5.56 -8.95 1.86
CA MET A 106 -5.81 -7.52 1.70
C MET A 106 -4.51 -6.70 1.80
N HIS A 107 -3.54 -7.09 2.64
CA HIS A 107 -2.21 -6.47 2.63
C HIS A 107 -1.50 -6.68 1.28
N GLY A 108 -1.56 -7.88 0.71
CA GLY A 108 -1.03 -8.16 -0.63
C GLY A 108 -1.69 -7.30 -1.73
N ILE A 109 -3.01 -7.14 -1.70
CA ILE A 109 -3.73 -6.24 -2.62
C ILE A 109 -3.29 -4.78 -2.44
N GLY A 110 -3.14 -4.33 -1.19
CA GLY A 110 -2.60 -3.00 -0.87
C GLY A 110 -1.21 -2.78 -1.46
N LEU A 111 -0.30 -3.74 -1.24
CA LEU A 111 1.07 -3.72 -1.77
C LEU A 111 1.09 -3.64 -3.30
N LEU A 112 0.23 -4.41 -3.99
CA LEU A 112 0.10 -4.34 -5.46
C LEU A 112 -0.41 -2.97 -5.93
N ALA A 113 -1.41 -2.41 -5.26
CA ALA A 113 -1.99 -1.13 -5.61
C ALA A 113 -0.97 0.02 -5.48
N VAL A 114 -0.24 0.08 -4.35
CA VAL A 114 0.80 1.10 -4.15
C VAL A 114 2.01 0.88 -5.06
N SER A 115 2.34 -0.37 -5.42
CA SER A 115 3.38 -0.67 -6.41
C SER A 115 3.00 -0.17 -7.80
N GLY A 116 1.74 -0.30 -8.20
CA GLY A 116 1.23 0.28 -9.45
C GLY A 116 1.32 1.80 -9.47
N MET A 117 1.00 2.46 -8.36
CA MET A 117 1.18 3.91 -8.23
C MET A 117 2.65 4.31 -8.31
N ALA A 118 3.54 3.60 -7.61
CA ALA A 118 4.98 3.88 -7.66
C ALA A 118 5.53 3.73 -9.07
N ALA A 119 5.15 2.67 -9.80
CA ALA A 119 5.58 2.44 -11.18
C ALA A 119 5.10 3.57 -12.11
N THR A 120 3.81 3.92 -12.05
CA THR A 120 3.26 5.00 -12.88
C THR A 120 3.86 6.36 -12.52
N GLY A 121 4.06 6.66 -11.24
CA GLY A 121 4.68 7.91 -10.78
C GLY A 121 6.14 8.03 -11.20
N LEU A 122 6.92 6.95 -11.13
CA LEU A 122 8.31 6.93 -11.58
C LEU A 122 8.42 7.11 -13.11
N LEU A 123 7.56 6.44 -13.88
CA LEU A 123 7.50 6.63 -15.34
C LEU A 123 7.07 8.05 -15.70
N MET A 124 6.10 8.62 -14.98
CA MET A 124 5.74 10.04 -15.14
C MET A 124 6.92 10.94 -14.84
N TYR A 125 7.65 10.71 -13.75
CA TYR A 125 8.82 11.50 -13.36
C TYR A 125 9.93 11.47 -14.43
N MET A 126 10.07 10.37 -15.16
CA MET A 126 10.98 10.29 -16.31
C MET A 126 10.52 11.15 -17.49
N GLU A 127 9.21 11.30 -17.67
CA GLU A 127 8.58 11.85 -18.87
C GLU A 127 7.86 13.19 -18.66
N ILE A 128 8.01 13.84 -17.50
CA ILE A 128 7.31 15.12 -17.23
C ILE A 128 7.74 16.16 -18.29
N PRO A 129 6.81 16.66 -19.12
CA PRO A 129 7.15 17.65 -20.12
C PRO A 129 7.55 18.99 -19.49
N GLY A 130 8.40 19.75 -20.18
CA GLY A 130 8.82 21.08 -19.72
C GLY A 130 9.94 21.10 -18.68
N GLY A 131 10.69 19.99 -18.53
CA GLY A 131 11.93 19.96 -17.76
C GLY A 131 11.76 19.85 -16.24
N TYR A 132 10.55 19.51 -15.77
CA TYR A 132 10.27 19.31 -14.35
C TYR A 132 10.54 17.86 -13.86
N GLY A 133 10.91 16.96 -14.77
CA GLY A 133 11.27 15.57 -14.49
C GLY A 133 12.74 15.26 -14.79
N LEU A 134 13.10 13.99 -14.89
CA LEU A 134 14.46 13.56 -15.28
C LEU A 134 14.80 13.93 -16.72
N SER A 135 13.82 13.91 -17.63
CA SER A 135 14.02 14.31 -19.02
C SER A 135 13.86 15.82 -19.19
N LEU A 136 14.93 16.49 -19.62
CA LEU A 136 14.94 17.93 -19.88
C LEU A 136 14.07 18.34 -21.08
N HIS A 137 13.78 17.39 -21.99
CA HIS A 137 13.13 17.67 -23.28
C HIS A 137 12.09 16.61 -23.69
N SER A 138 11.39 15.96 -22.75
CA SER A 138 10.38 14.98 -23.13
C SER A 138 9.27 15.63 -23.97
N THR A 139 9.02 15.05 -25.15
CA THR A 139 7.92 15.39 -26.06
C THR A 139 6.79 14.35 -26.00
N ALA A 140 6.86 13.41 -25.07
CA ALA A 140 5.94 12.27 -24.96
C ALA A 140 4.62 12.63 -24.26
N TYR A 141 3.99 13.75 -24.64
CA TYR A 141 2.78 14.29 -23.99
C TYR A 141 1.63 13.28 -23.90
N ALA A 142 1.39 12.50 -24.97
CA ALA A 142 0.32 11.50 -25.00
C ALA A 142 0.57 10.36 -24.00
N PHE A 143 1.83 9.92 -23.88
CA PHE A 143 2.24 8.89 -22.94
C PHE A 143 2.15 9.40 -21.50
N PHE A 144 2.68 10.61 -21.24
CA PHE A 144 2.56 11.27 -19.93
C PHE A 144 1.09 11.41 -19.51
N THR A 145 0.21 11.85 -20.41
CA THR A 145 -1.23 12.02 -20.12
C THR A 145 -1.90 10.69 -19.77
N THR A 146 -1.54 9.62 -20.49
CA THR A 146 -2.02 8.26 -20.18
C THR A 146 -1.57 7.84 -18.79
N LEU A 147 -0.27 7.97 -18.49
CA LEU A 147 0.28 7.63 -17.18
C LEU A 147 -0.35 8.46 -16.05
N ALA A 148 -0.52 9.76 -16.24
CA ALA A 148 -1.14 10.65 -15.26
C ALA A 148 -2.59 10.25 -14.97
N THR A 149 -3.33 9.88 -16.01
CA THR A 149 -4.71 9.38 -15.85
C THR A 149 -4.73 8.05 -15.10
N THR A 150 -3.86 7.11 -15.46
CA THR A 150 -3.74 5.82 -14.76
C THR A 150 -3.32 6.00 -13.31
N HIS A 151 -2.35 6.87 -13.04
CA HIS A 151 -1.87 7.19 -11.70
C HIS A 151 -2.99 7.78 -10.84
N LEU A 152 -3.77 8.71 -11.38
CA LEU A 152 -4.95 9.27 -10.71
C LEU A 152 -6.00 8.19 -10.41
N TRP A 153 -6.30 7.30 -11.35
CA TRP A 153 -7.23 6.19 -11.13
C TRP A 153 -6.76 5.25 -10.02
N LEU A 154 -5.47 4.88 -10.02
CA LEU A 154 -4.88 4.07 -8.95
C LEU A 154 -4.94 4.79 -7.61
N SER A 155 -4.80 6.12 -7.57
CA SER A 155 -4.91 6.89 -6.32
C SER A 155 -6.26 6.72 -5.64
N TYR A 156 -7.36 6.61 -6.39
CA TYR A 156 -8.68 6.33 -5.83
C TYR A 156 -8.77 4.94 -5.22
N ILE A 157 -8.15 3.94 -5.87
CA ILE A 157 -8.08 2.57 -5.35
C ILE A 157 -7.28 2.54 -4.06
N VAL A 158 -6.12 3.21 -4.02
CA VAL A 158 -5.27 3.26 -2.82
C VAL A 158 -5.96 4.03 -1.69
N TRP A 159 -6.68 5.13 -1.97
CA TRP A 159 -7.49 5.81 -0.97
C TRP A 159 -8.59 4.92 -0.39
N ALA A 160 -9.34 4.21 -1.25
CA ALA A 160 -10.39 3.29 -0.82
C ALA A 160 -9.81 2.15 0.05
N TYR A 161 -8.68 1.59 -0.38
CA TYR A 161 -7.93 0.60 0.39
C TYR A 161 -7.52 1.13 1.76
N LEU A 162 -6.88 2.32 1.82
CA LEU A 162 -6.39 2.91 3.06
C LEU A 162 -7.52 3.15 4.05
N ILE A 163 -8.63 3.75 3.59
CA ILE A 163 -9.81 3.99 4.43
C ILE A 163 -10.36 2.66 4.96
N GLY A 164 -10.59 1.68 4.09
CA GLY A 164 -11.10 0.37 4.49
C GLY A 164 -10.17 -0.35 5.48
N HIS A 165 -8.86 -0.31 5.22
CA HIS A 165 -7.83 -0.91 6.05
C HIS A 165 -7.81 -0.29 7.45
N VAL A 166 -7.78 1.04 7.55
CA VAL A 166 -7.77 1.75 8.84
C VAL A 166 -9.06 1.54 9.61
N LEU A 167 -10.23 1.60 8.95
CA LEU A 167 -11.52 1.34 9.59
C LEU A 167 -11.60 -0.09 10.15
N PHE A 168 -11.11 -1.07 9.40
CA PHE A 168 -11.10 -2.46 9.83
C PHE A 168 -10.14 -2.69 11.02
N ALA A 169 -8.96 -2.07 10.99
CA ALA A 169 -8.03 -2.12 12.10
C ALA A 169 -8.59 -1.46 13.37
N ALA A 170 -9.28 -0.32 13.23
CA ALA A 170 -9.97 0.35 14.32
C ALA A 170 -11.11 -0.50 14.89
N LEU A 171 -11.92 -1.13 14.02
CA LEU A 171 -12.99 -2.04 14.44
C LEU A 171 -12.45 -3.21 15.26
N GLN A 172 -11.37 -3.85 14.79
CA GLN A 172 -10.69 -4.92 15.52
C GLN A 172 -10.15 -4.45 16.88
N GLN A 173 -9.65 -3.22 16.97
CA GLN A 173 -9.17 -2.63 18.22
C GLN A 173 -10.32 -2.37 19.21
N VAL A 174 -11.43 -1.79 18.74
CA VAL A 174 -12.61 -1.47 19.57
C VAL A 174 -13.31 -2.74 20.07
N LEU A 175 -13.35 -3.79 19.25
CA LEU A 175 -13.92 -5.09 19.63
C LEU A 175 -13.00 -5.95 20.51
N GLY A 176 -11.89 -5.39 21.02
CA GLY A 176 -11.04 -6.03 22.03
C GLY A 176 -10.03 -7.03 21.47
N HIS A 177 -9.93 -7.18 20.14
CA HIS A 177 -8.91 -8.05 19.52
C HIS A 177 -7.51 -7.43 19.57
N ASN A 178 -7.41 -6.15 19.99
CA ASN A 178 -6.16 -5.45 20.31
C ASN A 178 -5.12 -5.47 19.19
N VAL A 179 -5.54 -5.56 17.93
CA VAL A 179 -4.65 -5.80 16.78
C VAL A 179 -3.58 -4.71 16.64
N LEU A 180 -3.93 -3.44 16.86
CA LEU A 180 -2.97 -2.33 16.79
C LEU A 180 -1.94 -2.42 17.92
N ARG A 181 -2.40 -2.73 19.14
CA ARG A 181 -1.52 -2.93 20.29
C ARG A 181 -0.57 -4.11 20.06
N HIS A 182 -1.09 -5.24 19.59
CA HIS A 182 -0.26 -6.43 19.32
C HIS A 182 0.76 -6.18 18.21
N PHE A 183 0.36 -5.46 17.16
CA PHE A 183 1.23 -5.14 16.03
C PHE A 183 2.32 -4.14 16.40
N TYR A 184 2.00 -3.01 17.03
CA TYR A 184 3.00 -1.97 17.31
C TYR A 184 3.70 -2.10 18.65
N LEU A 185 2.99 -2.51 19.71
CA LEU A 185 3.50 -2.51 21.09
C LEU A 185 3.93 -3.90 21.58
N GLY A 186 3.61 -4.96 20.83
CA GLY A 186 3.96 -6.34 21.18
C GLY A 186 3.04 -6.94 22.26
N HIS A 187 3.21 -8.25 22.52
CA HIS A 187 2.57 -8.91 23.66
C HIS A 187 3.31 -8.46 24.93
N ARG A 188 2.68 -7.57 25.71
CA ARG A 188 2.96 -7.42 27.14
C ARG A 188 1.81 -8.03 27.91
#